data_AF-A0A1U6HX90-F1
#
_entry.id   AF-A0A1U6HX90-F1
#
_cell.length_a   1.000
_cell.length_b   1.000
_cell.length_c   1.000
_cell.angle_alpha   90.00
_cell.angle_beta   90.00
_cell.angle_gamma   90.00
#
_symmetry.space_group_name_H-M   'P 1'
#
loop_
_entity.id
_entity.type
_entity.pdbx_description
1 polymer ?
#
loop_
_entity_poly.entity_id
_entity_poly.type
_entity_poly.pdbx_seq_one_letter_code
_entity_poly.pdbx_strand_id
1 'polypeptide(L)'
;MGEVWIRTLGNGLVRADRVTEISSTRGSLHEDQGYSLKVIVDGKGHVLIDDADLQGTLAERLEYARHMEDALLLAIDEAKESDVSMVISYEPERERWSSAPVTVLTGSIPVIS
;
A
#
# COMPACT_ATOMS: atom_id res chain seq x y z
N MET A 1 -7.47 13.85 14.74
CA MET A 1 -6.69 13.01 13.80
C MET A 1 -7.49 11.77 13.47
N GLY A 2 -7.82 11.63 12.20
CA GLY A 2 -8.57 10.48 11.69
C GLY A 2 -7.73 9.20 11.72
N GLU A 3 -8.39 8.05 11.59
CA GLU A 3 -7.69 6.77 11.48
C GLU A 3 -7.13 6.59 10.07
N VAL A 4 -5.89 6.12 9.95
CA VAL A 4 -5.27 5.78 8.67
C VAL A 4 -5.32 4.26 8.47
N TRP A 5 -5.92 3.87 7.36
CA TRP A 5 -6.05 2.48 6.93
C TRP A 5 -5.23 2.24 5.66
N ILE A 6 -4.74 1.02 5.48
CA ILE A 6 -4.02 0.60 4.28
C ILE A 6 -4.80 -0.55 3.66
N ARG A 7 -5.12 -0.42 2.38
CA ARG A 7 -5.82 -1.45 1.60
C ARG A 7 -4.83 -2.51 1.15
N THR A 8 -5.13 -3.76 1.46
CA THR A 8 -4.34 -4.92 1.05
C THR A 8 -4.75 -5.40 -0.35
N LEU A 9 -3.88 -6.15 -1.01
CA LEU A 9 -4.15 -6.75 -2.33
C LEU A 9 -5.41 -7.63 -2.32
N GLY A 10 -5.68 -8.30 -1.19
CA GLY A 10 -6.90 -9.09 -0.96
C GLY A 10 -8.15 -8.27 -0.63
N ASN A 11 -8.16 -6.96 -0.86
CA ASN A 11 -9.22 -6.02 -0.47
C ASN A 11 -9.52 -5.93 1.04
N GLY A 12 -8.57 -6.36 1.88
CA GLY A 12 -8.64 -6.13 3.32
C GLY A 12 -8.21 -4.72 3.68
N LEU A 13 -8.49 -4.31 4.92
CA LEU A 13 -8.01 -3.05 5.50
C LEU A 13 -7.20 -3.36 6.76
N VAL A 14 -6.02 -2.75 6.86
CA VAL A 14 -5.17 -2.80 8.06
C VAL A 14 -4.94 -1.41 8.60
N ARG A 15 -4.85 -1.26 9.93
CA ARG A 15 -4.57 0.03 10.55
C ARG A 15 -3.09 0.36 10.44
N ALA A 16 -2.77 1.55 9.94
CA ALA A 16 -1.39 2.00 9.79
C ALA A 16 -0.66 2.11 11.14
N ASP A 17 -1.35 2.47 12.24
CA ASP A 17 -0.74 2.55 13.57
C ASP A 17 -0.39 1.18 14.17
N ARG A 18 -0.95 0.09 13.64
CA ARG A 18 -0.63 -1.28 14.05
C ARG A 18 0.45 -1.93 13.18
N VAL A 19 0.92 -1.23 12.14
CA VAL A 19 2.02 -1.73 11.31
C VAL A 19 3.30 -1.67 12.12
N THR A 20 3.93 -2.83 12.31
CA THR A 20 5.22 -2.94 13.01
C THR A 20 6.40 -2.98 12.06
N GLU A 21 6.17 -3.41 10.82
CA GLU A 21 7.22 -3.55 9.80
C GLU A 21 6.63 -3.41 8.40
N ILE A 22 7.39 -2.79 7.51
CA ILE A 22 7.15 -2.78 6.06
C ILE A 22 8.32 -3.55 5.45
N SER A 23 8.03 -4.50 4.56
CA SER A 23 9.05 -5.35 3.99
C SER A 23 8.72 -5.73 2.56
N SER A 24 9.75 -5.70 1.71
CA SER A 24 9.71 -6.22 0.35
C SER A 24 10.46 -7.55 0.19
N THR A 25 10.03 -8.39 -0.75
CA THR A 25 10.68 -9.66 -1.10
C THR A 25 11.36 -9.60 -2.47
N ARG A 26 12.36 -10.48 -2.67
CA ARG A 26 13.17 -10.56 -3.91
C ARG A 26 12.44 -11.12 -5.14
N GLY A 27 11.23 -11.63 -4.94
CA GLY A 27 10.34 -12.17 -5.96
C GLY A 27 8.89 -11.95 -5.53
N SER A 28 7.96 -12.15 -6.45
CA SER A 28 6.53 -12.18 -6.13
C SER A 28 6.20 -13.38 -5.24
N LEU A 29 4.98 -13.45 -4.76
CA LEU A 29 4.48 -14.59 -3.99
C LEU A 29 4.28 -15.84 -4.87
N HIS A 30 4.19 -15.65 -6.18
CA HIS A 30 3.82 -16.68 -7.14
C HIS A 30 4.98 -17.14 -8.04
N GLU A 31 5.99 -16.29 -8.24
CA GLU A 31 7.14 -16.53 -9.11
C GLU A 31 8.46 -16.12 -8.45
N ASP A 32 9.58 -16.71 -8.88
CA ASP A 32 10.93 -16.31 -8.42
C ASP A 32 11.40 -14.96 -9.02
N GLN A 33 10.57 -14.38 -9.89
CA GLN A 33 10.75 -13.08 -10.53
C GLN A 33 9.81 -12.02 -9.92
N GLY A 34 10.14 -10.75 -10.16
CA GLY A 34 9.33 -9.62 -9.70
C GLY A 34 9.69 -9.17 -8.28
N TYR A 35 8.69 -8.68 -7.54
CA TYR A 35 8.77 -8.36 -6.11
C TYR A 35 7.39 -8.44 -5.45
N SER A 36 7.35 -8.55 -4.13
CA SER A 36 6.14 -8.31 -3.34
C SER A 36 6.43 -7.32 -2.23
N LEU A 37 5.45 -6.49 -1.89
CA LEU A 37 5.50 -5.56 -0.78
C LEU A 37 4.39 -5.92 0.22
N LYS A 38 4.75 -6.07 1.48
CA LYS A 38 3.82 -6.38 2.56
C LYS A 38 4.07 -5.51 3.79
N VAL A 39 3.04 -5.41 4.61
CA VAL A 39 3.13 -4.84 5.96
C VAL A 39 2.87 -5.92 6.99
N ILE A 40 3.55 -5.85 8.13
CA ILE A 40 3.36 -6.78 9.24
C ILE A 40 2.50 -6.10 10.30
N VAL A 41 1.40 -6.75 10.66
CA VAL A 41 0.45 -6.31 11.70
C VAL A 41 0.19 -7.49 12.62
N ASP A 42 0.39 -7.31 13.93
CA ASP A 42 0.19 -8.37 14.93
C ASP A 42 0.94 -9.68 14.58
N GLY A 43 2.13 -9.57 13.98
CA GLY A 43 2.95 -10.70 13.53
C GLY A 43 2.46 -11.40 12.25
N LYS A 44 1.43 -10.86 11.58
CA LYS A 44 0.91 -11.38 10.30
C LYS A 44 1.28 -10.46 9.14
N GLY A 45 1.76 -11.05 8.05
CA GLY A 45 2.05 -10.32 6.82
C GLY A 45 0.80 -10.09 5.98
N HIS A 46 0.58 -8.84 5.59
CA HIS A 46 -0.49 -8.40 4.72
C HIS A 46 0.10 -7.82 3.44
N VAL A 47 -0.14 -8.50 2.32
CA VAL A 47 0.39 -8.16 1.00
C VAL A 47 -0.33 -6.93 0.46
N LEU A 48 0.43 -5.95 -0.01
CA LEU A 48 -0.09 -4.73 -0.62
C LEU A 48 0.16 -4.70 -2.13
N ILE A 49 1.34 -5.16 -2.55
CA ILE A 49 1.73 -5.27 -3.96
C ILE A 49 2.27 -6.67 -4.19
N ASP A 50 1.86 -7.27 -5.29
CA ASP A 50 2.49 -8.47 -5.84
C ASP A 50 2.65 -8.23 -7.34
N ASP A 51 3.89 -8.05 -7.77
CA ASP A 51 4.21 -7.79 -9.18
C ASP A 51 5.24 -8.81 -9.63
N ALA A 52 4.78 -9.81 -10.38
CA ALA A 52 5.61 -10.85 -10.96
C ALA A 52 6.23 -10.45 -12.30
N ASP A 53 5.64 -9.46 -13.00
CA ASP A 53 6.05 -9.06 -14.34
C ASP A 53 7.10 -7.94 -14.33
N LEU A 54 7.41 -7.36 -13.17
CA LEU A 54 8.45 -6.34 -13.05
C LEU A 54 9.75 -6.82 -13.71
N GLN A 55 10.10 -6.17 -14.82
CA GLN A 55 11.30 -6.46 -15.61
C GLN A 55 12.53 -5.77 -15.01
N GLY A 56 13.71 -6.19 -15.47
CA GLY A 56 14.98 -5.59 -15.07
C GLY A 56 15.82 -6.47 -14.15
N THR A 57 17.03 -6.00 -13.84
CA THR A 57 17.96 -6.71 -12.98
C THR A 57 17.42 -6.79 -11.55
N LEU A 58 17.95 -7.73 -10.76
CA LEU A 58 17.58 -7.84 -9.34
C LEU A 58 17.84 -6.53 -8.56
N ALA A 59 18.93 -5.81 -8.89
CA ALA A 59 19.27 -4.57 -8.21
C ALA A 59 18.23 -3.47 -8.49
N GLU A 60 17.81 -3.31 -9.74
CA GLU A 60 16.77 -2.36 -10.14
C GLU A 60 15.42 -2.68 -9.48
N ARG A 61 15.03 -3.97 -9.46
CA ARG A 61 13.79 -4.40 -8.80
C ARG A 61 13.78 -4.14 -7.29
N LEU A 62 14.92 -4.37 -6.63
CA LEU A 62 15.06 -4.08 -5.20
C LEU A 62 15.08 -2.58 -4.90
N GLU A 63 15.65 -1.78 -5.79
CA GLU A 63 15.61 -0.33 -5.68
C GLU A 63 14.19 0.21 -5.86
N TYR A 64 13.47 -0.28 -6.87
CA TYR A 64 12.06 0.02 -7.07
C TYR A 64 11.22 -0.36 -5.86
N ALA A 65 11.42 -1.56 -5.31
CA ALA A 65 10.71 -2.00 -4.11
C ALA A 65 10.93 -1.05 -2.92
N ARG A 66 12.18 -0.64 -2.68
CA ARG A 66 12.50 0.36 -1.64
C ARG A 66 11.81 1.70 -1.88
N HIS A 67 11.82 2.19 -3.13
CA HIS A 67 11.09 3.42 -3.47
C HIS A 67 9.60 3.30 -3.16
N MET A 68 8.99 2.15 -3.41
CA MET A 68 7.59 1.89 -3.06
C MET A 68 7.36 1.82 -1.55
N GLU A 69 8.31 1.32 -0.77
CA GLU A 69 8.28 1.34 0.70
C GLU A 69 8.37 2.78 1.24
N ASP A 70 9.32 3.58 0.75
CA ASP A 70 9.48 5.00 1.12
C ASP A 70 8.23 5.82 0.75
N ALA A 71 7.68 5.60 -0.44
CA ALA A 71 6.46 6.28 -0.89
C ALA A 71 5.23 5.88 -0.05
N LEU A 72 5.17 4.65 0.45
CA LEU A 72 4.10 4.23 1.37
C LEU A 72 4.22 4.96 2.70
N LEU A 73 5.43 5.06 3.24
CA LEU A 73 5.68 5.80 4.48
C LEU A 73 5.28 7.27 4.35
N LEU A 74 5.64 7.91 3.23
CA LEU A 74 5.23 9.27 2.93
C LEU A 74 3.70 9.41 2.89
N ALA A 75 3.02 8.53 2.16
CA ALA A 75 1.56 8.54 2.08
C ALA A 75 0.88 8.34 3.46
N ILE A 76 1.47 7.53 4.34
CA ILE A 76 1.00 7.34 5.72
C ILE A 76 1.15 8.64 6.52
N ASP A 77 2.29 9.31 6.41
CA ASP A 77 2.54 10.57 7.11
C ASP A 77 1.57 11.67 6.64
N GLU A 78 1.41 11.84 5.33
CA GLU A 78 0.45 12.79 4.75
C GLU A 78 -1.00 12.47 5.18
N ALA A 79 -1.38 11.20 5.21
CA ALA A 79 -2.72 10.79 5.63
C ALA A 79 -2.97 11.03 7.12
N LYS A 80 -1.95 10.97 7.98
CA LYS A 80 -2.06 11.25 9.42
C LYS A 80 -2.34 12.71 9.73
N GLU A 81 -1.95 13.62 8.84
CA GLU A 81 -2.25 15.06 8.97
C GLU A 81 -3.75 15.36 8.78
N SER A 82 -4.53 14.42 8.26
CA SER A 82 -5.96 14.58 8.05
C SER A 82 -6.79 14.39 9.34
N ASP A 83 -7.82 15.23 9.50
CA ASP A 83 -8.80 15.10 10.58
C ASP A 83 -9.87 14.02 10.34
N VAL A 84 -10.03 13.59 9.09
CA VAL A 84 -10.95 12.52 8.70
C VAL A 84 -10.19 11.21 8.52
N SER A 85 -10.87 10.07 8.71
CA SER A 85 -10.24 8.76 8.49
C SER A 85 -9.93 8.55 7.00
N MET A 86 -8.70 8.13 6.72
CA MET A 86 -8.15 7.99 5.37
C MET A 86 -7.83 6.53 5.07
N VAL A 87 -7.87 6.16 3.79
CA VAL A 87 -7.42 4.87 3.27
C VAL A 87 -6.39 5.07 2.19
N ILE A 88 -5.25 4.42 2.37
CA ILE A 88 -4.14 4.37 1.41
C ILE A 88 -4.31 3.09 0.59
N SER A 89 -4.29 3.21 -0.72
CA SER A 89 -4.38 2.09 -1.67
C SER A 89 -3.28 2.22 -2.72
N TYR A 90 -2.74 1.09 -3.18
CA TYR A 90 -1.86 1.06 -4.35
C TYR A 90 -2.69 1.10 -5.63
N GLU A 91 -2.34 1.99 -6.55
CA GLU A 91 -2.91 2.08 -7.89
C GLU A 91 -1.92 1.46 -8.90
N PRO A 92 -2.09 0.19 -9.31
CA PRO A 92 -1.14 -0.47 -10.21
C PRO A 92 -1.04 0.22 -11.57
N GLU A 93 -2.13 0.78 -12.10
CA GLU A 93 -2.15 1.49 -13.39
C GLU A 93 -1.31 2.78 -13.39
N ARG A 94 -1.02 3.31 -12.21
CA ARG A 94 -0.28 4.58 -12.02
C ARG A 94 1.00 4.38 -11.22
N GLU A 95 1.28 3.14 -10.84
CA GLU A 95 2.45 2.72 -10.05
C GLU A 95 2.69 3.59 -8.82
N ARG A 96 1.62 3.95 -8.10
CA ARG A 96 1.70 4.90 -6.97
C ARG A 96 0.74 4.59 -5.84
N TRP A 97 1.02 5.16 -4.68
CA TRP A 97 0.07 5.19 -3.57
C TRP A 97 -0.93 6.34 -3.74
N SER A 98 -2.18 6.09 -3.38
CA SER A 98 -3.23 7.08 -3.31
C SER A 98 -3.95 7.01 -1.98
N SER A 99 -4.21 8.17 -1.39
CA SER A 99 -5.01 8.34 -0.18
C SER A 99 -6.40 8.88 -0.52
N ALA A 100 -7.45 8.27 0.02
CA ALA A 100 -8.82 8.77 -0.09
C ALA A 100 -9.54 8.68 1.27
N PRO A 101 -10.51 9.57 1.57
CA PRO A 101 -11.32 9.44 2.76
C PRO A 101 -12.08 8.10 2.80
N VAL A 102 -12.21 7.49 3.97
CA VAL A 102 -12.98 6.24 4.17
C VAL A 102 -14.42 6.36 3.64
N THR A 103 -15.01 7.56 3.72
CA THR A 103 -16.37 7.83 3.20
C THR A 103 -16.51 7.58 1.69
N VAL A 104 -15.42 7.69 0.92
CA VAL A 104 -15.40 7.39 -0.51
C VAL A 104 -15.55 5.87 -0.76
N LEU A 105 -15.17 5.04 0.21
CA LEU A 105 -15.25 3.57 0.10
C LEU A 105 -16.61 3.00 0.52
N THR A 106 -17.36 3.66 1.40
CA THR A 106 -18.69 3.22 1.87
C THR A 106 -19.86 3.64 0.96
N GLY A 107 -19.57 4.35 -0.12
CA GLY A 107 -20.51 4.70 -1.17
C GLY A 107 -20.97 6.16 -1.12
N SER A 108 -20.60 6.92 -2.14
CA SER A 108 -21.49 7.82 -2.89
C SER A 108 -20.71 8.39 -4.07
N ILE A 109 -21.18 8.06 -5.28
CA ILE A 109 -20.99 8.94 -6.44
C ILE A 109 -21.37 10.35 -5.97
N PRO A 110 -20.55 11.40 -6.18
CA PRO A 110 -20.98 12.74 -5.84
C PRO A 110 -22.25 13.03 -6.63
N VAL A 111 -23.37 13.24 -5.92
CA VAL A 111 -24.50 13.95 -6.51
C VAL A 111 -24.01 15.39 -6.66
N ILE A 112 -23.61 15.71 -7.88
CA ILE A 112 -23.45 17.09 -8.33
C ILE A 112 -24.85 17.73 -8.28
N SER A 113 -25.07 18.59 -7.29
CA SER A 113 -26.13 19.59 -7.32
C SER A 113 -25.61 20.88 -7.95
#